data_AF-A0A966V264-F1
#
_entry.id   AF-A0A966V264-F1
#
_cell.length_a   1.000
_cell.length_b   1.000
_cell.length_c   1.000
_cell.angle_alpha   90.00
_cell.angle_beta   90.00
_cell.angle_gamma   90.00
#
_symmetry.space_group_name_H-M   'P 1'
#
loop_
_entity.id
_entity.type
_entity.pdbx_description
1 polymer ?
#
loop_
_entity_poly.entity_id
_entity_poly.type
_entity_poly.pdbx_seq_one_letter_code
_entity_poly.pdbx_strand_id
1 'polypeptide(L)' 'VQPGSHATDRIRQLYGESLEGAADGVPAGVIGDPMDFGKVVAFLCGESAKFVTGANLQVDGGAYTGLI' A
#
# COMPACT_ATOMS: atom_id res chain seq x y z
N VAL A 1 -7.25 6.15 2.15
CA VAL A 1 -5.99 5.40 1.93
C VAL A 1 -6.34 4.16 1.15
N GLN A 2 -5.66 3.90 0.04
CA GLN A 2 -5.92 2.79 -0.87
C GLN A 2 -4.65 1.92 -0.95
N PRO A 3 -4.51 0.91 -0.07
CA PRO A 3 -3.36 0.03 -0.08
C PRO A 3 -3.43 -0.94 -1.28
N GLY A 4 -2.29 -1.15 -1.93
CA GLY A 4 -2.10 -2.24 -2.88
C GLY A 4 -1.76 -3.57 -2.20
N SER A 5 -1.05 -4.44 -2.91
CA SER A 5 -0.60 -5.71 -2.35
C SER A 5 0.48 -5.48 -1.28
N HIS A 6 0.19 -5.91 -0.05
CA HIS A 6 1.12 -5.86 1.09
C HIS A 6 1.27 -7.26 1.71
N ALA A 7 2.44 -7.55 2.29
CA ALA A 7 2.77 -8.80 2.95
C ALA A 7 2.00 -9.01 4.27
N THR A 8 0.68 -9.12 4.17
CA THR A 8 -0.21 -9.60 5.22
C THR A 8 -0.22 -11.12 5.25
N ASP A 9 -0.70 -11.71 6.35
CA ASP A 9 -0.80 -13.17 6.46
C ASP A 9 -1.63 -13.78 5.33
N ARG A 10 -2.67 -13.06 4.87
CA ARG A 10 -3.48 -13.49 3.73
C ARG A 10 -2.67 -13.58 2.44
N ILE A 11 -1.77 -12.63 2.20
CA ILE A 11 -0.94 -12.60 0.99
C ILE A 11 0.16 -13.67 1.06
N ARG A 12 0.77 -13.88 2.24
CA ARG A 12 1.70 -15.01 2.47
C ARG A 12 1.04 -16.37 2.21
N GLN A 13 -0.22 -16.54 2.63
CA GLN A 13 -0.97 -17.77 2.34
C GLN A 13 -1.26 -17.98 0.85
N LEU A 14 -1.30 -16.92 0.04
CA LEU A 14 -1.57 -17.00 -1.40
C LEU A 14 -0.31 -17.26 -2.23
N TYR A 15 0.79 -16.60 -1.90
CA TYR A 15 2.02 -16.61 -2.69
C TYR A 15 3.18 -17.38 -2.03
N GLY A 16 2.95 -17.92 -0.83
CA GLY A 16 3.99 -18.54 -0.01
C GLY A 16 4.87 -17.51 0.71
N GLU A 17 5.74 -17.99 1.60
CA GLU A 17 6.64 -17.14 2.38
C GLU A 17 7.68 -16.39 1.52
N SER A 18 8.06 -16.94 0.36
CA SER A 18 8.96 -16.26 -0.57
C SER A 18 8.31 -15.07 -1.28
N LEU A 19 6.97 -14.98 -1.28
CA LEU A 19 6.20 -13.96 -1.99
C LEU A 19 6.60 -13.84 -3.48
N GLU A 20 7.08 -14.94 -4.05
CA GLU A 20 7.59 -14.96 -5.42
C GLU A 20 6.44 -14.71 -6.40
N GLY A 21 6.63 -13.75 -7.31
CA GLY A 21 5.57 -13.27 -8.21
C GLY A 21 4.48 -12.40 -7.55
N ALA A 22 4.53 -12.16 -6.23
CA ALA A 22 3.54 -11.31 -5.56
C ALA A 22 3.65 -9.82 -5.94
N ALA A 23 4.81 -9.39 -6.44
CA ALA A 23 5.05 -8.05 -6.96
C ALA A 23 4.82 -7.94 -8.48
N ASP A 24 4.35 -9.00 -9.14
CA ASP A 24 4.08 -8.98 -10.58
C ASP A 24 3.00 -7.93 -10.88
N GLY A 25 3.35 -6.96 -11.73
CA GLY A 25 2.48 -5.83 -12.06
C GLY A 25 2.54 -4.66 -11.07
N VAL A 26 3.41 -4.70 -10.05
CA VAL A 26 3.72 -3.55 -9.18
C VAL A 26 4.95 -2.83 -9.74
N PRO A 27 4.84 -1.58 -10.24
CA PRO A 27 5.98 -0.84 -10.80
C PRO A 27 7.17 -0.65 -9.87
N ALA A 28 6.93 -0.52 -8.56
CA ALA A 28 8.00 -0.45 -7.56
C ALA A 28 8.81 -1.76 -7.44
N GLY A 29 8.36 -2.86 -8.03
CA GLY A 29 9.04 -4.16 -8.03
C GLY A 29 9.08 -4.85 -6.66
N VAL A 30 8.32 -4.35 -5.69
CA VAL A 30 8.29 -4.87 -4.32
C VAL A 30 6.85 -5.00 -3.83
N ILE A 31 6.61 -5.99 -2.98
CA ILE A 31 5.42 -6.04 -2.13
C ILE A 31 5.60 -5.08 -0.95
N GLY A 32 4.56 -4.32 -0.63
CA GLY A 32 4.59 -3.43 0.54
C GLY A 32 4.59 -4.19 1.87
N ASP A 33 5.13 -3.57 2.92
CA ASP A 33 4.93 -4.04 4.29
C ASP A 33 3.62 -3.45 4.85
N PRO A 34 2.79 -4.20 5.62
CA PRO A 34 1.56 -3.64 6.18
C PRO A 34 1.73 -2.32 6.96
N MET A 35 2.93 -2.03 7.49
CA MET A 35 3.25 -0.76 8.13
C MET A 35 3.43 0.41 7.17
N ASP A 36 3.58 0.19 5.86
CA ASP A 36 3.69 1.27 4.88
C ASP A 36 2.39 2.09 4.82
N PHE A 37 1.24 1.45 4.66
CA PHE A 37 -0.04 2.16 4.75
C PHE A 37 -0.37 2.56 6.21
N GLY A 38 0.09 1.80 7.20
CA GLY A 38 -0.09 2.13 8.62
C GLY A 38 0.53 3.48 8.99
N LYS A 39 1.76 3.75 8.54
CA LYS A 39 2.45 5.04 8.72
C LYS A 39 1.70 6.18 8.01
N VAL A 40 1.16 5.92 6.83
CA VAL A 40 0.33 6.90 6.10
C VAL A 40 -0.96 7.22 6.86
N VAL A 41 -1.64 6.22 7.41
CA VAL A 41 -2.81 6.44 8.26
C VAL A 41 -2.45 7.23 9.50
N ALA A 42 -1.33 6.89 10.18
CA ALA A 42 -0.86 7.64 11.34
C ALA A 42 -0.57 9.12 11.01
N PHE A 43 0.04 9.40 9.86
CA PHE A 43 0.22 10.77 9.37
C PHE A 43 -1.13 11.49 9.17
N LEU A 44 -2.11 10.83 8.53
CA LEU A 44 -3.43 11.41 8.29
C LEU A 44 -4.21 11.67 9.58
N CYS A 45 -3.94 10.93 10.65
CA CYS A 45 -4.50 11.19 11.98
C CYS A 45 -3.76 12.30 12.74
N GLY A 46 -2.62 12.79 12.24
CA GLY A 46 -1.82 13.83 12.88
C GLY A 46 -2.21 15.25 12.49
N GLU A 47 -1.77 16.23 13.28
CA GLU A 47 -2.02 17.67 13.04
C GLU A 47 -1.50 18.15 11.68
N SER A 48 -0.45 17.51 11.16
CA SER A 48 0.11 17.80 9.82
C SER A 48 -0.90 17.59 8.69
N ALA A 49 -1.92 16.76 8.90
CA ALA A 49 -2.95 16.45 7.91
C ALA A 49 -4.28 17.19 8.14
N LYS A 50 -4.34 18.20 9.03
CA LYS A 50 -5.60 18.86 9.44
C LYS A 50 -6.44 19.48 8.31
N PHE A 51 -5.83 19.75 7.16
CA PHE A 51 -6.49 20.33 5.99
C PHE A 51 -6.67 19.33 4.84
N VAL A 52 -6.37 18.05 5.07
CA VAL A 52 -6.56 16.97 4.11
C VAL A 52 -7.96 16.37 4.32
N THR A 53 -8.83 16.54 3.33
CA THR A 53 -10.18 15.96 3.33
C THR A 53 -10.60 15.59 1.92
N GLY A 54 -11.43 14.54 1.77
CA GLY A 54 -11.92 14.07 0.47
C GLY A 54 -10.86 13.47 -0.46
N ALA A 55 -9.63 13.26 0.02
CA ALA A 55 -8.51 12.78 -0.78
C ALA A 55 -8.45 11.24 -0.84
N ASN A 56 -8.16 10.71 -2.04
CA ASN A 56 -7.80 9.31 -2.24
C ASN A 56 -6.28 9.21 -2.35
N LEU A 57 -5.65 8.59 -1.35
CA LEU A 57 -4.20 8.42 -1.33
C LEU A 57 -3.83 6.97 -1.64
N GLN A 58 -3.20 6.75 -2.80
CA GLN A 58 -2.66 5.45 -3.22
C GLN A 58 -1.42 5.10 -2.41
N VAL A 59 -1.37 3.86 -1.92
CA VAL A 59 -0.22 3.28 -1.22
C VAL A 59 -0.03 1.88 -1.78
N ASP A 60 0.34 1.76 -3.05
CA ASP A 60 0.22 0.51 -3.81
C ASP A 60 1.46 0.20 -4.67
N GLY A 61 2.55 0.94 -4.48
CA GLY A 61 3.76 0.78 -5.30
C GLY A 61 3.55 1.13 -6.78
N GLY A 62 2.49 1.86 -7.13
CA GLY A 62 2.14 2.25 -8.49
C GLY A 62 1.28 1.24 -9.25
N ALA A 63 0.70 0.24 -8.56
CA ALA A 63 -0.13 -0.77 -9.21
C ALA A 63 -1.36 -0.17 -9.91
N TYR A 64 -1.95 0.89 -9.34
CA TYR A 64 -3.01 1.66 -9.98
C TYR A 64 -2.42 2.69 -10.97
N THR A 65 -2.77 2.55 -12.25
CA THR A 65 -2.25 3.37 -13.35
C THR A 65 -3.21 4.50 -13.79
N GLY A 66 -4.33 4.69 -13.08
CA GLY A 66 -5.28 5.76 -13.38
C GLY A 66 -4.79 7.15 -12.95
N LEU A 67 -5.54 8.18 -13.34
CA LEU A 67 -5.28 9.55 -12.88
C LEU A 67 -5.66 9.68 -11.39
N ILE A 68 -4.69 10.11 -10.59
CA ILE A 68 -4.81 10.51 -9.17
C ILE A 68 -5.10 12.00 -9.05
#